data_AF-A0A9W8HUW7-F1
#
_entry.id   AF-A0A9W8HUW7-F1
#
_cell.length_a   1.000
_cell.length_b   1.000
_cell.length_c   1.000
_cell.angle_alpha   90.00
_cell.angle_beta   90.00
_cell.angle_gamma   90.00
#
_symmetry.space_group_name_H-M   'P 1'
#
loop_
_entity.id
_entity.type
_entity.pdbx_description
1 polymer ?
#
loop_
_entity_poly.entity_id
_entity_poly.type
_entity_poly.pdbx_seq_one_letter_code
_entity_poly.pdbx_strand_id
1 'polypeptide(L)'
;MTKLIAVIGATGLQGGSVLKVLHAAGGYKLRALSRNPDSDSAKGLAAKYPNVEWAQADLNDTSSLRKALTGVDAVFVVTDFFQKDTLEKVAAGDKDAEFAQGKNVVDAAIDAGVNSVIYSSLDSMKQLSDGKYAGILHFEGKHKVEEYISSKADKIKGYFIYLGYYMENYVRFSRISPEDSQTVEFTMPLKPTTKVPLVDTINDTGHVVKYILEHPEE
;
A
#
# COMPACT_ATOMS: atom_id res chain seq x y z
N MET A 1 20.43 6.85 16.25
CA MET A 1 19.11 7.45 16.51
C MET A 1 18.03 6.46 16.06
N THR A 2 16.90 6.38 16.78
CA THR A 2 15.76 5.52 16.43
C THR A 2 15.09 6.06 15.16
N LYS A 3 14.96 5.24 14.10
CA LYS A 3 14.33 5.65 12.84
C LYS A 3 12.81 5.87 13.03
N LEU A 4 12.28 6.95 12.49
CA LEU A 4 10.83 7.19 12.36
C LEU A 4 10.33 6.65 11.02
N ILE A 5 9.43 5.67 11.09
CA ILE A 5 8.82 5.02 9.92
C ILE A 5 7.38 5.48 9.78
N ALA A 6 7.05 6.08 8.65
CA ALA A 6 5.66 6.41 8.31
C ALA A 6 5.00 5.26 7.53
N VAL A 7 3.72 5.02 7.78
CA VAL A 7 2.93 3.96 7.12
C VAL A 7 1.69 4.58 6.49
N ILE A 8 1.68 4.70 5.17
CA ILE A 8 0.51 5.06 4.37
C ILE A 8 -0.32 3.80 4.09
N GLY A 9 -1.65 3.90 4.24
CA GLY A 9 -2.53 2.73 4.21
C GLY A 9 -2.54 1.95 5.53
N ALA A 10 -2.24 2.64 6.64
CA ALA A 10 -2.11 2.08 7.99
C ALA A 10 -3.31 1.25 8.48
N THR A 11 -4.53 1.61 8.06
CA THR A 11 -5.77 0.90 8.43
C THR A 11 -6.10 -0.27 7.49
N GLY A 12 -5.36 -0.44 6.40
CA GLY A 12 -5.53 -1.54 5.44
C GLY A 12 -4.77 -2.80 5.83
N LEU A 13 -4.91 -3.86 5.02
CA LEU A 13 -4.27 -5.17 5.28
C LEU A 13 -2.74 -5.07 5.32
N GLN A 14 -2.13 -4.48 4.29
CA GLN A 14 -0.68 -4.31 4.20
C GLN A 14 -0.14 -3.39 5.30
N GLY A 15 -0.63 -2.15 5.38
CA GLY A 15 -0.15 -1.18 6.35
C GLY A 15 -0.40 -1.62 7.80
N GLY A 16 -1.51 -2.30 8.07
CA GLY A 16 -1.80 -2.89 9.38
C GLY A 16 -0.80 -4.00 9.75
N SER A 17 -0.40 -4.82 8.77
CA SER A 17 0.69 -5.81 8.95
C SER A 17 2.03 -5.14 9.27
N VAL A 18 2.38 -4.09 8.53
CA VAL A 18 3.61 -3.31 8.77
C VAL A 18 3.62 -2.71 10.18
N LEU A 19 2.53 -2.07 10.60
CA LEU A 19 2.41 -1.54 11.96
C LEU A 19 2.55 -2.64 13.01
N LYS A 20 1.85 -3.77 12.85
CA LYS A 20 1.90 -4.91 13.77
C LYS A 20 3.33 -5.41 13.95
N VAL A 21 4.04 -5.67 12.85
CA VAL A 21 5.38 -6.27 12.87
C VAL A 21 6.41 -5.29 13.42
N LEU A 22 6.43 -4.04 12.94
CA LEU A 22 7.41 -3.05 13.40
C LEU A 22 7.18 -2.63 14.86
N HIS A 23 5.92 -2.56 15.30
CA HIS A 23 5.59 -2.29 16.69
C HIS A 23 6.09 -3.41 17.61
N ALA A 24 5.89 -4.68 17.21
CA ALA A 24 6.33 -5.83 17.98
C ALA A 24 7.86 -5.98 18.01
N ALA A 25 8.55 -5.65 16.91
CA ALA A 25 10.01 -5.69 16.83
C ALA A 25 10.68 -4.68 17.77
N GLY A 26 10.03 -3.52 17.99
CA GLY A 26 10.64 -2.40 18.70
C GLY A 26 11.78 -1.76 17.90
N GLY A 27 12.44 -0.75 18.47
CA GLY A 27 13.56 -0.07 17.82
C GLY A 27 13.19 0.92 16.70
N TYR A 28 11.89 1.12 16.44
CA TYR A 28 11.35 2.11 15.52
C TYR A 28 10.40 3.06 16.25
N LYS A 29 10.37 4.32 15.82
CA LYS A 29 9.21 5.19 16.04
C LYS A 29 8.28 5.00 14.85
N LEU A 30 6.97 4.97 15.09
CA LEU A 30 5.99 4.69 14.05
C LEU A 30 5.00 5.84 13.92
N ARG A 31 4.72 6.24 12.68
CA ARG A 31 3.65 7.18 12.34
C ARG A 31 2.67 6.53 11.37
N ALA A 32 1.46 6.24 11.84
CA ALA A 32 0.36 5.75 11.03
C ALA A 32 -0.34 6.92 10.34
N LEU A 33 -0.42 6.88 9.00
CA LEU A 33 -1.08 7.90 8.20
C LEU A 33 -2.47 7.43 7.77
N SER A 34 -3.47 8.23 8.12
CA SER A 34 -4.89 7.98 7.80
C SER A 34 -5.54 9.26 7.28
N ARG A 35 -6.51 9.13 6.36
CA ARG A 35 -7.37 10.26 5.97
C ARG A 35 -8.21 10.76 7.13
N ASN A 36 -8.62 9.84 8.01
CA ASN A 36 -9.38 10.14 9.21
C ASN A 36 -8.79 9.37 10.41
N PRO A 37 -7.85 9.98 11.15
CA PRO A 37 -7.29 9.42 12.38
C PRO A 37 -8.34 9.16 13.48
N ASP A 38 -9.51 9.82 13.41
CA ASP A 38 -10.59 9.67 14.38
C ASP A 38 -11.63 8.60 14.01
N SER A 39 -11.44 7.89 12.89
CA SER A 39 -12.30 6.75 12.51
C SER A 39 -12.18 5.60 13.50
N ASP A 40 -13.24 4.78 13.62
CA ASP A 40 -13.25 3.64 14.54
C ASP A 40 -12.12 2.65 14.27
N SER A 41 -11.79 2.43 12.99
CA SER A 41 -10.66 1.59 12.59
C SER A 41 -9.31 2.16 13.08
N ALA A 42 -9.10 3.47 12.93
CA ALA A 42 -7.87 4.12 13.38
C ALA A 42 -7.78 4.11 14.91
N LYS A 43 -8.87 4.45 15.62
CA LYS A 43 -8.96 4.40 17.09
C LYS A 43 -8.72 3.01 17.65
N GLY A 44 -9.29 1.98 17.03
CA GLY A 44 -9.07 0.59 17.41
C GLY A 44 -7.60 0.17 17.29
N LEU A 45 -6.93 0.57 16.21
CA LEU A 45 -5.50 0.32 16.03
C LEU A 45 -4.63 1.16 16.97
N ALA A 46 -5.00 2.42 17.22
CA ALA A 46 -4.31 3.30 18.18
C ALA A 46 -4.36 2.72 19.60
N ALA A 47 -5.52 2.21 20.03
CA ALA A 47 -5.67 1.55 21.32
C ALA A 47 -4.81 0.27 21.43
N LYS A 48 -4.64 -0.45 20.32
CA LYS A 48 -3.80 -1.66 20.24
C LYS A 48 -2.30 -1.34 20.22
N TYR A 49 -1.91 -0.19 19.68
CA TYR A 49 -0.51 0.23 19.49
C TYR A 49 -0.29 1.64 20.09
N PRO A 50 -0.26 1.79 21.43
CA PRO A 50 -0.30 3.09 22.11
C PRO A 50 0.91 4.00 21.86
N ASN A 51 2.01 3.47 21.31
CA ASN A 51 3.22 4.22 20.99
C ASN A 51 3.34 4.60 19.50
N VAL A 52 2.29 4.35 18.71
CA VAL A 52 2.20 4.77 17.31
C VAL A 52 1.60 6.17 17.25
N GLU A 53 2.31 7.10 16.62
CA GLU A 53 1.76 8.42 16.30
C GLU A 53 0.74 8.28 15.17
N TRP A 54 -0.42 8.92 15.31
CA TRP A 54 -1.41 8.99 14.24
C TRP A 54 -1.46 10.40 13.67
N ALA A 55 -1.28 10.51 12.35
CA ALA A 55 -1.33 11.79 11.67
C ALA A 55 -2.28 11.72 10.48
N GLN A 56 -2.99 12.84 10.25
CA GLN A 56 -3.86 12.97 9.09
C GLN A 56 -3.03 13.15 7.82
N ALA A 57 -3.35 12.38 6.78
CA ALA A 57 -2.81 12.56 5.45
C ALA A 57 -3.82 12.10 4.39
N ASP A 58 -4.06 12.94 3.39
CA ASP A 58 -4.83 12.61 2.19
C ASP A 58 -3.88 12.64 0.99
N LEU A 59 -3.89 11.57 0.19
CA LEU A 59 -3.00 11.44 -0.97
C LEU A 59 -3.31 12.45 -2.08
N ASN A 60 -4.47 13.10 -2.03
CA ASN A 60 -4.88 14.19 -2.92
C ASN A 60 -4.57 15.58 -2.34
N ASP A 61 -4.18 15.68 -1.06
CA ASP A 61 -3.77 16.93 -0.40
C ASP A 61 -2.27 16.90 -0.10
N THR A 62 -1.50 17.48 -1.02
CA THR A 62 -0.03 17.56 -0.89
C THR A 62 0.44 18.31 0.35
N SER A 63 -0.36 19.23 0.91
CA SER A 63 0.00 19.96 2.12
C SER A 63 -0.08 19.05 3.35
N SER A 64 -1.12 18.21 3.42
CA SER A 64 -1.27 17.21 4.46
C SER A 64 -0.12 16.19 4.44
N LEU A 65 0.29 15.75 3.25
CA LEU A 65 1.41 14.81 3.06
C LEU A 65 2.72 15.40 3.57
N ARG A 66 3.07 16.64 3.18
CA ARG A 66 4.32 17.29 3.63
C ARG A 66 4.38 17.41 5.15
N LYS A 67 3.26 17.82 5.77
CA LYS A 67 3.16 17.92 7.23
C LYS A 67 3.35 16.55 7.88
N ALA A 68 2.66 15.53 7.37
CA ALA A 68 2.70 14.18 7.90
C ALA A 68 4.08 13.50 7.74
N LEU A 69 4.85 13.85 6.71
CA LEU A 69 6.16 13.26 6.42
C LEU A 69 7.33 14.01 7.07
N THR A 70 7.08 15.10 7.80
CA THR A 70 8.14 15.85 8.48
C THR A 70 8.88 14.98 9.50
N GLY A 71 10.21 14.90 9.37
CA GLY A 71 11.10 14.15 10.25
C GLY A 71 11.05 12.63 10.08
N VAL A 72 10.36 12.12 9.04
CA VAL A 72 10.29 10.70 8.72
C VAL A 72 11.58 10.25 8.04
N ASP A 73 12.14 9.13 8.47
CA ASP A 73 13.36 8.56 7.89
C ASP A 73 13.05 7.67 6.68
N ALA A 74 11.97 6.89 6.74
CA ALA A 74 11.49 6.03 5.65
C ALA A 74 9.97 5.92 5.68
N VAL A 75 9.35 5.73 4.52
CA VAL A 75 7.89 5.60 4.39
C VAL A 75 7.51 4.33 3.66
N PHE A 76 6.62 3.55 4.25
CA PHE A 76 5.89 2.48 3.56
C PHE A 76 4.64 3.06 2.89
N VAL A 77 4.42 2.70 1.62
CA VAL A 77 3.34 3.26 0.81
C VAL A 77 2.58 2.17 0.07
N VAL A 78 1.27 2.12 0.27
CA VAL A 78 0.32 1.41 -0.58
C VAL A 78 -0.81 2.36 -0.99
N THR A 79 -1.07 2.44 -2.28
CA THR A 79 -2.22 3.18 -2.86
C THR A 79 -3.41 2.24 -3.08
N ASP A 80 -4.62 2.80 -3.09
CA ASP A 80 -5.85 2.04 -3.33
C ASP A 80 -6.59 2.59 -4.56
N PHE A 81 -6.57 1.82 -5.65
CA PHE A 81 -7.33 2.13 -6.86
C PHE A 81 -8.84 2.07 -6.64
N PHE A 82 -9.30 1.16 -5.79
CA PHE A 82 -10.71 0.83 -5.62
C PHE A 82 -11.40 1.71 -4.58
N GLN A 83 -10.70 2.66 -3.98
CA GLN A 83 -11.33 3.66 -3.13
C GLN A 83 -12.24 4.57 -3.95
N LYS A 84 -13.34 4.99 -3.33
CA LYS A 84 -14.40 5.80 -3.95
C LYS A 84 -13.86 6.98 -4.76
N ASP A 85 -13.03 7.82 -4.15
CA ASP A 85 -12.52 9.06 -4.79
C ASP A 85 -11.67 8.77 -6.03
N THR A 86 -10.89 7.68 -6.02
CA THR A 86 -10.09 7.25 -7.19
C THR A 86 -11.00 6.74 -8.29
N LEU A 87 -11.99 5.90 -7.96
CA LEU A 87 -12.95 5.38 -8.93
C LEU A 87 -13.80 6.48 -9.56
N GLU A 88 -14.21 7.48 -8.78
CA GLU A 88 -14.97 8.64 -9.30
C GLU A 88 -14.14 9.46 -10.30
N LYS A 89 -12.86 9.69 -10.03
CA LYS A 89 -11.94 10.36 -10.98
C LYS A 89 -11.74 9.54 -12.25
N VAL A 90 -11.55 8.22 -12.12
CA VAL A 90 -11.41 7.32 -13.27
C VAL A 90 -12.68 7.31 -14.11
N ALA A 91 -13.86 7.27 -13.49
CA ALA A 91 -15.15 7.36 -14.17
C ALA A 91 -15.33 8.70 -14.89
N ALA A 92 -14.77 9.79 -14.35
CA ALA A 92 -14.71 11.11 -14.99
C ALA A 92 -13.63 11.24 -16.08
N GLY A 93 -12.89 10.16 -16.38
CA GLY A 93 -11.90 10.10 -17.46
C GLY A 93 -10.44 10.24 -17.02
N ASP A 94 -10.17 10.52 -15.74
CA ASP A 94 -8.82 10.57 -15.18
C ASP A 94 -8.30 9.17 -14.87
N LYS A 95 -7.73 8.52 -15.88
CA LYS A 95 -7.15 7.17 -15.77
C LYS A 95 -5.89 7.11 -14.90
N ASP A 96 -5.31 8.27 -14.58
CA ASP A 96 -4.05 8.39 -13.83
C ASP A 96 -4.29 8.87 -12.39
N ALA A 97 -5.53 8.81 -11.89
CA ALA A 97 -5.89 9.23 -10.55
C ALA A 97 -5.06 8.55 -9.43
N GLU A 98 -4.84 7.23 -9.53
CA GLU A 98 -3.98 6.52 -8.55
C GLU A 98 -2.50 6.90 -8.72
N PHE A 99 -2.03 7.05 -9.96
CA PHE A 99 -0.67 7.49 -10.22
C PHE A 99 -0.41 8.88 -9.61
N ALA A 100 -1.35 9.82 -9.77
CA ALA A 100 -1.26 11.15 -9.17
C ALA A 100 -1.13 11.10 -7.64
N GLN A 101 -1.86 10.18 -6.98
CA GLN A 101 -1.74 9.97 -5.53
C GLN A 101 -0.35 9.47 -5.13
N GLY A 102 0.18 8.46 -5.81
CA GLY A 102 1.52 7.95 -5.52
C GLY A 102 2.59 9.01 -5.81
N LYS A 103 2.48 9.74 -6.93
CA LYS A 103 3.36 10.86 -7.26
C LYS A 103 3.37 11.93 -6.17
N ASN A 104 2.21 12.33 -5.66
CA ASN A 104 2.11 13.31 -4.58
C ASN A 104 2.85 12.86 -3.31
N VAL A 105 2.79 11.56 -2.97
CA VAL A 105 3.53 11.00 -1.84
C VAL A 105 5.02 11.09 -2.06
N VAL A 106 5.51 10.72 -3.24
CA VAL A 106 6.94 10.75 -3.57
C VAL A 106 7.47 12.19 -3.54
N ASP A 107 6.75 13.13 -4.13
CA ASP A 107 7.11 14.56 -4.09
C ASP A 107 7.17 15.08 -2.65
N ALA A 108 6.16 14.77 -1.83
CA ALA A 108 6.13 15.19 -0.43
C ALA A 108 7.23 14.52 0.41
N ALA A 109 7.59 13.28 0.11
CA ALA A 109 8.68 12.56 0.79
C ALA A 109 10.04 13.21 0.46
N ILE A 110 10.28 13.53 -0.81
CA ILE A 110 11.48 14.27 -1.24
C ILE A 110 11.53 15.65 -0.59
N ASP A 111 10.43 16.41 -0.61
CA ASP A 111 10.35 17.75 -0.01
C ASP A 111 10.63 17.71 1.51
N ALA A 112 10.24 16.63 2.19
CA ALA A 112 10.44 16.43 3.62
C ALA A 112 11.82 15.83 3.97
N GLY A 113 12.64 15.48 2.99
CA GLY A 113 13.96 14.88 3.19
C GLY A 113 13.92 13.42 3.66
N VAL A 114 12.86 12.67 3.32
CA VAL A 114 12.75 11.24 3.61
C VAL A 114 13.83 10.48 2.84
N ASN A 115 14.53 9.55 3.50
CA ASN A 115 15.65 8.85 2.88
C ASN A 115 15.20 7.77 1.90
N SER A 116 14.13 7.05 2.23
CA SER A 116 13.63 5.96 1.39
C SER A 116 12.12 5.76 1.39
N VAL A 117 11.63 5.22 0.28
CA VAL A 117 10.23 4.80 0.08
C VAL A 117 10.23 3.29 -0.16
N ILE A 118 9.39 2.57 0.58
CA ILE A 118 9.07 1.17 0.34
C ILE A 118 7.66 1.15 -0.25
N TYR A 119 7.55 0.92 -1.55
CA TYR A 119 6.31 1.00 -2.30
C TYR A 119 5.74 -0.38 -2.61
N SER A 120 4.46 -0.60 -2.31
CA SER A 120 3.73 -1.76 -2.78
C SER A 120 3.31 -1.55 -4.23
N SER A 121 4.04 -2.22 -5.12
CA SER A 121 3.91 -2.09 -6.55
C SER A 121 3.18 -3.28 -7.18
N LEU A 122 2.91 -3.16 -8.47
CA LEU A 122 2.42 -4.21 -9.35
C LEU A 122 3.03 -3.99 -10.74
N ASP A 123 3.19 -5.08 -11.50
CA ASP A 123 3.74 -5.01 -12.86
C ASP A 123 2.85 -4.21 -13.83
N SER A 124 3.42 -3.68 -14.90
CA SER A 124 2.62 -3.23 -16.04
C SER A 124 2.04 -4.43 -16.81
N MET A 125 0.75 -4.67 -16.65
CA MET A 125 0.01 -5.66 -17.44
C MET A 125 0.01 -5.31 -18.92
N LYS A 126 0.05 -4.02 -19.27
CA LYS A 126 0.22 -3.57 -20.65
C LYS A 126 1.55 -4.05 -21.22
N GLN A 127 2.66 -3.84 -20.51
CA GLN A 127 3.99 -4.26 -20.98
C GLN A 127 4.11 -5.78 -21.05
N LEU A 128 3.70 -6.50 -20.01
CA LEU A 128 3.77 -7.98 -19.95
C LEU A 128 2.90 -8.70 -20.98
N SER A 129 1.94 -8.00 -21.59
CA SER A 129 1.02 -8.57 -22.57
C SER A 129 1.12 -7.96 -23.96
N ASP A 130 2.22 -7.26 -24.26
CA ASP A 130 2.45 -6.59 -25.54
C ASP A 130 1.28 -5.67 -25.95
N GLY A 131 0.72 -4.97 -24.96
CA GLY A 131 -0.37 -4.02 -25.15
C GLY A 131 -1.78 -4.63 -25.10
N LYS A 132 -1.93 -5.96 -25.02
CA LYS A 132 -3.24 -6.63 -25.03
C LYS A 132 -4.12 -6.21 -23.84
N TYR A 133 -3.54 -6.08 -22.64
CA TYR A 133 -4.25 -5.77 -21.41
C TYR A 133 -4.01 -4.35 -20.90
N ALA A 134 -4.03 -3.37 -21.80
CA ALA A 134 -3.84 -1.95 -21.47
C ALA A 134 -4.96 -1.32 -20.62
N GLY A 135 -6.09 -2.02 -20.43
CA GLY A 135 -7.23 -1.55 -19.64
C GLY A 135 -7.15 -1.85 -18.15
N ILE A 136 -6.11 -2.57 -17.67
CA ILE A 136 -5.97 -2.95 -16.26
C ILE A 136 -5.34 -1.78 -15.48
N LEU A 137 -6.12 -0.70 -15.28
CA LEU A 137 -5.63 0.59 -14.78
C LEU A 137 -5.00 0.52 -13.38
N HIS A 138 -5.48 -0.35 -12.49
CA HIS A 138 -4.96 -0.49 -11.13
C HIS A 138 -3.56 -1.13 -11.06
N PHE A 139 -3.14 -1.88 -12.08
CA PHE A 139 -1.76 -2.34 -12.20
C PHE A 139 -0.89 -1.22 -12.79
N GLU A 140 -1.37 -0.58 -13.85
CA GLU A 140 -0.66 0.52 -14.52
C GLU A 140 -0.43 1.72 -13.60
N GLY A 141 -1.40 2.07 -12.75
CA GLY A 141 -1.28 3.15 -11.78
C GLY A 141 -0.10 2.92 -10.84
N LYS A 142 0.06 1.70 -10.33
CA LYS A 142 1.18 1.33 -9.44
C LYS A 142 2.52 1.29 -10.17
N HIS A 143 2.56 0.63 -11.32
CA HIS A 143 3.77 0.57 -12.15
C HIS A 143 4.31 1.97 -12.49
N LYS A 144 3.42 2.91 -12.86
CA LYS A 144 3.82 4.31 -13.13
C LYS A 144 4.41 5.01 -11.90
N VAL A 145 3.92 4.71 -10.70
CA VAL A 145 4.49 5.27 -9.45
C VAL A 145 5.88 4.70 -9.21
N GLU A 146 6.10 3.41 -9.45
CA GLU A 146 7.43 2.80 -9.38
C GLU A 146 8.41 3.41 -10.40
N GLU A 147 8.00 3.58 -11.65
CA GLU A 147 8.80 4.28 -12.66
C GLU A 147 9.13 5.71 -12.22
N TYR A 148 8.17 6.39 -11.58
CA TYR A 148 8.38 7.72 -11.05
C TYR A 148 9.39 7.74 -9.90
N ILE A 149 9.28 6.83 -8.92
CA ILE A 149 10.25 6.68 -7.82
C ILE A 149 11.65 6.41 -8.40
N SER A 150 11.75 5.49 -9.35
CA SER A 150 13.00 5.15 -10.02
C SER A 150 13.61 6.35 -10.75
N SER A 151 12.78 7.20 -11.38
CA SER A 151 13.24 8.45 -12.01
C SER A 151 13.75 9.51 -11.03
N LYS A 152 13.58 9.29 -9.71
CA LYS A 152 14.03 10.17 -8.61
C LYS A 152 15.10 9.52 -7.74
N ALA A 153 15.79 8.51 -8.24
CA ALA A 153 16.82 7.78 -7.48
C ALA A 153 17.98 8.67 -7.00
N ASP A 154 18.19 9.86 -7.61
CA ASP A 154 19.14 10.88 -7.15
C ASP A 154 18.69 11.63 -5.89
N LYS A 155 17.39 11.53 -5.52
CA LYS A 155 16.76 12.26 -4.42
C LYS A 155 16.20 11.37 -3.33
N ILE A 156 15.75 10.16 -3.67
CA ILE A 156 15.11 9.24 -2.73
C ILE A 156 15.37 7.79 -3.13
N LYS A 157 15.69 6.94 -2.16
CA LYS A 157 15.91 5.51 -2.42
C LYS A 157 14.57 4.78 -2.49
N GLY A 158 14.31 4.09 -3.60
CA GLY A 158 13.09 3.30 -3.81
C GLY A 158 13.32 1.81 -3.56
N TYR A 159 12.39 1.18 -2.83
CA TYR A 159 12.26 -0.27 -2.73
C TYR A 159 10.85 -0.66 -3.15
N PHE A 160 10.72 -1.76 -3.90
CA PHE A 160 9.45 -2.17 -4.48
C PHE A 160 9.10 -3.59 -4.02
N ILE A 161 7.91 -3.75 -3.43
CA ILE A 161 7.38 -5.06 -3.05
C ILE A 161 6.24 -5.44 -4.00
N TYR A 162 6.32 -6.66 -4.53
CA TYR A 162 5.33 -7.23 -5.43
C TYR A 162 4.60 -8.34 -4.71
N LEU A 163 3.39 -8.03 -4.23
CA LEU A 163 2.57 -8.97 -3.49
C LEU A 163 1.66 -9.78 -4.41
N GLY A 164 1.50 -11.06 -4.10
CA GLY A 164 0.56 -11.94 -4.79
C GLY A 164 -0.90 -11.61 -4.48
N TYR A 165 -1.81 -12.45 -4.95
CA TYR A 165 -3.22 -12.33 -4.62
C TYR A 165 -3.44 -12.58 -3.13
N TYR A 166 -4.08 -11.62 -2.45
CA TYR A 166 -4.30 -11.67 -1.00
C TYR A 166 -5.15 -12.88 -0.63
N MET A 167 -4.68 -13.72 0.29
CA MET A 167 -5.46 -14.85 0.79
C MET A 167 -6.76 -14.38 1.46
N GLU A 168 -6.75 -13.18 2.05
CA GLU A 168 -7.91 -12.52 2.66
C GLU A 168 -9.06 -12.29 1.66
N ASN A 169 -8.76 -12.20 0.36
CA ASN A 169 -9.79 -12.06 -0.67
C ASN A 169 -10.63 -13.32 -0.84
N TYR A 170 -10.12 -14.51 -0.52
CA TYR A 170 -10.94 -15.73 -0.50
C TYR A 170 -12.06 -15.61 0.52
N VAL A 171 -11.75 -15.10 1.72
CA VAL A 171 -12.78 -14.86 2.74
C VAL A 171 -13.71 -13.73 2.30
N ARG A 172 -13.16 -12.61 1.84
CA ARG A 172 -13.92 -11.39 1.48
C ARG A 172 -14.90 -11.59 0.33
N PHE A 173 -14.53 -12.39 -0.67
CA PHE A 173 -15.33 -12.61 -1.88
C PHE A 173 -15.99 -13.99 -1.95
N SER A 174 -15.76 -14.84 -0.95
CA SER A 174 -16.51 -16.09 -0.82
C SER A 174 -18.01 -15.81 -0.68
N ARG A 175 -18.81 -16.76 -1.16
CA ARG A 175 -20.25 -16.77 -0.97
C ARG A 175 -20.65 -18.10 -0.38
N ILE A 176 -21.56 -18.07 0.58
CA ILE A 176 -22.23 -19.28 1.04
C ILE A 176 -23.31 -19.60 0.00
N SER A 177 -23.31 -20.84 -0.49
CA SER A 177 -24.29 -21.29 -1.48
C SER A 177 -25.69 -21.13 -0.89
N PRO A 178 -26.62 -20.47 -1.62
CA PRO A 178 -27.99 -20.31 -1.15
C PRO A 178 -28.77 -21.64 -1.18
N GLU A 179 -28.27 -22.68 -1.86
CA GLU A 179 -28.96 -23.97 -2.02
C GLU A 179 -28.87 -24.84 -0.78
N ASP A 180 -27.70 -24.89 -0.13
CA ASP A 180 -27.45 -25.82 0.99
C ASP A 180 -26.92 -25.14 2.27
N SER A 181 -26.50 -23.87 2.21
CA SER A 181 -25.87 -23.14 3.32
C SER A 181 -24.64 -23.83 3.96
N GLN A 182 -24.08 -24.85 3.31
CA GLN A 182 -22.92 -25.61 3.78
C GLN A 182 -21.74 -25.52 2.80
N THR A 183 -22.01 -25.17 1.55
CA THR A 183 -21.00 -24.98 0.52
C THR A 183 -20.50 -23.54 0.51
N VAL A 184 -19.18 -23.37 0.54
CA VAL A 184 -18.52 -22.08 0.29
C VAL A 184 -18.02 -22.06 -1.14
N GLU A 185 -18.58 -21.16 -1.93
CA GLU A 185 -18.22 -20.97 -3.33
C GLU A 185 -17.17 -19.87 -3.48
N PHE A 186 -16.15 -20.19 -4.26
CA PHE A 186 -15.13 -19.24 -4.67
C PHE A 186 -14.95 -19.32 -6.19
N THR A 187 -15.31 -18.24 -6.88
CA THR A 187 -15.34 -18.20 -8.34
C THR A 187 -14.30 -17.22 -8.86
N MET A 188 -13.34 -17.72 -9.62
CA MET A 188 -12.38 -16.89 -10.35
C MET A 188 -12.44 -17.20 -11.85
N PRO A 189 -12.23 -16.19 -12.72
CA PRO A 189 -12.17 -16.38 -14.17
C PRO A 189 -10.81 -16.98 -14.59
N LEU A 190 -10.47 -18.14 -14.06
CA LEU A 190 -9.20 -18.83 -14.28
C LEU A 190 -9.44 -20.25 -14.79
N LYS A 191 -8.46 -20.80 -15.51
CA LYS A 191 -8.47 -22.23 -15.82
C LYS A 191 -8.19 -23.01 -14.51
N PRO A 192 -8.74 -24.23 -14.34
CA PRO A 192 -8.48 -25.04 -13.15
C PRO A 192 -6.99 -25.35 -12.89
N THR A 193 -6.15 -25.24 -13.93
CA THR A 193 -4.71 -25.49 -13.86
C THR A 193 -3.86 -24.22 -13.68
N THR A 194 -4.49 -23.04 -13.66
CA THR A 194 -3.76 -21.78 -13.47
C THR A 194 -3.18 -21.71 -12.06
N LYS A 195 -1.86 -21.54 -11.94
CA LYS A 195 -1.20 -21.25 -10.68
C LYS A 195 -1.30 -19.76 -10.37
N VAL A 196 -1.70 -19.41 -9.16
CA VAL A 196 -1.82 -18.03 -8.69
C VAL A 196 -0.86 -17.83 -7.51
N PRO A 197 0.04 -16.83 -7.54
CA PRO A 197 0.84 -16.49 -6.37
C PRO A 197 -0.08 -15.92 -5.29
N LEU A 198 0.03 -16.44 -4.07
CA LEU A 198 -0.79 -16.03 -2.93
C LEU A 198 0.09 -15.44 -1.83
N VAL A 199 -0.47 -14.53 -1.03
CA VAL A 199 0.19 -13.96 0.15
C VAL A 199 -0.80 -13.85 1.30
N ASP A 200 -0.36 -14.20 2.50
CA ASP A 200 -1.08 -13.86 3.74
C ASP A 200 -0.71 -12.41 4.08
N THR A 201 -1.48 -11.47 3.52
CA THR A 201 -1.14 -10.05 3.52
C THR A 201 -1.00 -9.49 4.93
N ILE A 202 -1.88 -9.88 5.85
CA ILE A 202 -1.92 -9.40 7.23
C ILE A 202 -0.76 -9.93 8.06
N ASN A 203 -0.20 -11.10 7.73
CA ASN A 203 0.89 -11.70 8.48
C ASN A 203 2.26 -11.50 7.82
N ASP A 204 2.36 -11.47 6.49
CA ASP A 204 3.65 -11.52 5.78
C ASP A 204 4.20 -10.15 5.40
N THR A 205 3.33 -9.18 5.04
CA THR A 205 3.78 -7.89 4.47
C THR A 205 4.74 -7.16 5.40
N GLY A 206 4.42 -7.11 6.70
CA GLY A 206 5.25 -6.42 7.68
C GLY A 206 6.65 -7.03 7.85
N HIS A 207 6.80 -8.34 7.66
CA HIS A 207 8.10 -9.00 7.73
C HIS A 207 9.00 -8.63 6.55
N VAL A 208 8.44 -8.54 5.33
CA VAL A 208 9.17 -8.07 4.15
C VAL A 208 9.64 -6.63 4.34
N VAL A 209 8.75 -5.74 4.79
CA VAL A 209 9.10 -4.33 5.04
C VAL A 209 10.17 -4.20 6.13
N LYS A 210 10.07 -4.98 7.21
CA LYS A 210 11.11 -5.01 8.25
C LYS A 210 12.45 -5.45 7.68
N TYR A 211 12.48 -6.50 6.87
CA TYR A 211 13.71 -6.98 6.24
C TYR A 211 14.41 -5.88 5.45
N ILE A 212 13.68 -5.17 4.59
CA ILE A 212 14.19 -4.05 3.77
C ILE A 212 14.76 -2.93 4.66
N LEU A 213 14.08 -2.60 5.76
CA LEU A 213 14.54 -1.56 6.69
C LEU A 213 15.85 -1.93 7.43
N GLU A 214 16.09 -3.22 7.63
CA GLU A 214 17.28 -3.79 8.28
C GLU A 214 18.43 -4.04 7.30
N HIS A 215 18.13 -4.30 6.02
CA HIS A 215 19.10 -4.63 4.98
C HIS A 215 18.96 -3.67 3.78
N PRO A 216 19.16 -2.35 3.97
CA PRO A 216 18.87 -1.38 2.92
C PRO A 216 19.79 -1.51 1.69
N GLU A 217 20.91 -2.23 1.76
CA GLU A 217 21.83 -2.41 0.62
C GLU A 217 21.58 -3.69 -0.20
N GLU A 218 20.61 -4.51 0.22
CA GLU A 218 20.10 -5.68 -0.51
C GLU A 218 18.82 -5.33 -1.26
#